data_AF-A0A970XWG8-F1
#
_entry.id   AF-A0A970XWG8-F1
#
_cell.length_a   1.000
_cell.length_b   1.000
_cell.length_c   1.000
_cell.angle_alpha   90.00
_cell.angle_beta   90.00
_cell.angle_gamma   90.00
#
_symmetry.space_group_name_H-M   'P 1'
#
loop_
_entity.id
_entity.type
_entity.pdbx_description
1 polymer ?
#
loop_
_entity_poly.entity_id
_entity_poly.type
_entity_poly.pdbx_seq_one_letter_code
_entity_poly.pdbx_strand_id
1 'polypeptide(L)'
;MNRETALKTVKANVKNQNLIKHMIATEAIMRALAKRLGEDEEEWGIAGLLHDIDLDVVGDDMTVHGKVSADMAREAGANEAMAHAILCHNEMLGVERENNFDKALYCADPLTGLITAAALVRPEKKLAFVEV
;
A
#
# COMPACT_ATOMS: atom_id res chain seq x y z
N MET A 1 8.65 -12.51 -3.94
CA MET A 1 8.38 -12.97 -2.56
C MET A 1 6.93 -13.44 -2.42
N ASN A 2 6.53 -14.09 -1.31
CA ASN A 2 5.12 -14.43 -1.05
C ASN A 2 4.49 -13.53 0.02
N ARG A 3 3.15 -13.53 0.11
CA ARG A 3 2.38 -12.70 1.04
C ARG A 3 2.73 -12.93 2.52
N GLU A 4 2.98 -14.17 2.93
CA GLU A 4 3.29 -14.49 4.32
C GLU A 4 4.59 -13.81 4.77
N THR A 5 5.63 -13.88 3.93
CA THR A 5 6.89 -13.19 4.15
C THR A 5 6.67 -11.67 4.20
N ALA A 6 5.92 -11.10 3.24
CA ALA A 6 5.62 -9.67 3.22
C ALA A 6 4.94 -9.20 4.52
N LEU A 7 3.92 -9.91 4.98
CA LEU A 7 3.21 -9.58 6.21
C LEU A 7 4.08 -9.69 7.46
N LYS A 8 5.02 -10.65 7.49
CA LYS A 8 6.02 -10.76 8.58
C LYS A 8 6.94 -9.55 8.57
N THR A 9 7.41 -9.12 7.39
CA THR A 9 8.25 -7.92 7.24
C THR A 9 7.51 -6.66 7.72
N VAL A 10 6.25 -6.49 7.33
CA VAL A 10 5.41 -5.37 7.80
C VAL A 10 5.30 -5.35 9.31
N LYS A 11 4.95 -6.49 9.94
CA LYS A 11 4.81 -6.59 11.40
C LYS A 11 6.13 -6.39 12.16
N ALA A 12 7.26 -6.66 11.53
CA ALA A 12 8.58 -6.42 12.12
C ALA A 12 8.89 -4.91 12.17
N ASN A 13 8.57 -4.18 11.11
CA ASN A 13 8.97 -2.77 10.94
C ASN A 13 7.93 -1.77 11.44
N VAL A 14 6.64 -2.06 11.28
CA VAL A 14 5.54 -1.15 11.64
C VAL A 14 4.92 -1.55 12.97
N LYS A 15 4.84 -0.62 13.92
CA LYS A 15 4.23 -0.84 15.26
C LYS A 15 2.78 -0.37 15.32
N ASN A 16 2.44 0.68 14.58
CA ASN A 16 1.10 1.24 14.57
C ASN A 16 0.09 0.25 13.96
N GLN A 17 -0.83 -0.25 14.78
CA GLN A 17 -1.83 -1.23 14.35
C GLN A 17 -2.83 -0.68 13.34
N ASN A 18 -3.10 0.63 13.36
CA ASN A 18 -3.98 1.25 12.36
C ASN A 18 -3.27 1.37 11.01
N LEU A 19 -1.97 1.63 11.02
CA LEU A 19 -1.17 1.63 9.79
C LEU A 19 -1.05 0.22 9.18
N ILE A 20 -0.87 -0.81 10.01
CA ILE A 20 -0.90 -2.20 9.50
C ILE A 20 -2.27 -2.52 8.87
N LYS A 21 -3.38 -2.06 9.46
CA LYS A 21 -4.72 -2.25 8.88
C LYS A 21 -4.88 -1.49 7.55
N HIS A 22 -4.33 -0.27 7.47
CA HIS A 22 -4.26 0.50 6.23
C HIS A 22 -3.54 -0.28 5.13
N MET A 23 -2.34 -0.78 5.40
CA MET A 23 -1.55 -1.59 4.45
C MET A 23 -2.28 -2.87 4.00
N ILE A 24 -2.98 -3.55 4.92
CA ILE A 24 -3.82 -4.71 4.59
C ILE A 24 -5.04 -4.33 3.74
N ALA A 25 -5.63 -3.15 3.98
CA ALA A 25 -6.71 -2.64 3.15
C ALA A 25 -6.21 -2.26 1.74
N THR A 26 -5.05 -1.61 1.64
CA THR A 26 -4.40 -1.28 0.36
C THR A 26 -4.11 -2.54 -0.43
N GLU A 27 -3.58 -3.59 0.22
CA GLU A 27 -3.46 -4.92 -0.41
C GLU A 27 -4.79 -5.40 -1.00
N ALA A 28 -5.88 -5.36 -0.23
CA ALA A 28 -7.18 -5.85 -0.70
C ALA A 28 -7.70 -5.08 -1.92
N ILE A 29 -7.51 -3.76 -1.95
CA ILE A 29 -7.85 -2.91 -3.10
C ILE A 29 -6.98 -3.27 -4.30
N MET A 30 -5.67 -3.39 -4.11
CA MET A 30 -4.72 -3.72 -5.18
C MET A 30 -5.03 -5.06 -5.83
N ARG A 31 -5.33 -6.10 -5.04
CA ARG A 31 -5.75 -7.41 -5.57
C ARG A 31 -7.03 -7.30 -6.41
N ALA A 32 -8.01 -6.53 -5.95
CA ALA A 32 -9.26 -6.34 -6.68
C ALA A 32 -9.05 -5.58 -7.99
N LEU A 33 -8.17 -4.56 -8.00
CA LEU A 33 -7.80 -3.83 -9.21
C LEU A 33 -7.04 -4.71 -10.20
N ALA A 34 -6.06 -5.49 -9.73
CA ALA A 34 -5.30 -6.41 -10.56
C ALA A 34 -6.21 -7.40 -11.27
N LYS A 35 -7.12 -8.04 -10.52
CA LYS A 35 -8.13 -8.95 -11.06
C LYS A 35 -9.00 -8.29 -12.12
N ARG A 36 -9.46 -7.05 -11.88
CA ARG A 36 -10.30 -6.31 -12.82
C ARG A 36 -9.56 -5.94 -14.11
N LEU A 37 -8.25 -5.70 -14.02
CA LEU A 37 -7.40 -5.28 -15.13
C LEU A 37 -6.71 -6.47 -15.84
N GLY A 38 -6.86 -7.69 -15.32
CA GLY A 38 -6.25 -8.89 -15.89
C GLY A 38 -4.76 -9.05 -15.55
N GLU A 39 -4.35 -8.50 -14.41
CA GLU A 39 -2.96 -8.43 -13.94
C GLU A 39 -2.70 -9.44 -12.80
N ASP A 40 -1.45 -9.55 -12.35
CA ASP A 40 -1.07 -10.47 -11.26
C ASP A 40 -1.57 -9.97 -9.89
N GLU A 41 -2.59 -10.65 -9.36
CA GLU A 41 -3.17 -10.33 -8.05
C GLU A 41 -2.18 -10.46 -6.89
N GLU A 42 -1.25 -11.42 -6.92
CA GLU A 42 -0.31 -11.63 -5.83
C GLU A 42 0.75 -10.52 -5.82
N GLU A 43 1.30 -10.19 -6.99
CA GLU A 43 2.29 -9.11 -7.12
C GLU A 43 1.72 -7.76 -6.67
N TRP A 44 0.52 -7.41 -7.15
CA TRP A 44 -0.14 -6.15 -6.80
C TRP A 44 -0.51 -6.08 -5.32
N GLY A 45 -1.00 -7.19 -4.78
CA GLY A 45 -1.32 -7.30 -3.37
C GLY A 45 -0.10 -7.11 -2.47
N ILE A 46 1.05 -7.71 -2.83
CA ILE A 46 2.28 -7.58 -2.06
C ILE A 46 2.81 -6.14 -2.09
N ALA A 47 2.78 -5.45 -3.23
CA ALA A 47 3.17 -4.04 -3.30
C ALA A 47 2.26 -3.16 -2.41
N GLY A 48 0.94 -3.37 -2.48
CA GLY A 48 -0.01 -2.68 -1.61
C GLY A 48 0.24 -2.96 -0.12
N LEU A 49 0.65 -4.18 0.23
CA LEU A 49 0.99 -4.54 1.60
C LEU A 49 2.28 -3.88 2.09
N LEU A 50 3.25 -3.58 1.22
CA LEU A 50 4.57 -3.08 1.61
C LEU A 50 4.76 -1.57 1.46
N HIS A 51 3.84 -0.85 0.82
CA HIS A 51 4.05 0.55 0.40
C HIS A 51 4.48 1.52 1.53
N ASP A 52 3.95 1.32 2.73
CA ASP A 52 4.19 2.16 3.92
C ASP A 52 5.13 1.52 4.96
N ILE A 53 5.92 0.53 4.57
CA ILE A 53 6.76 -0.22 5.51
C ILE A 53 7.84 0.63 6.21
N ASP A 54 8.16 1.79 5.63
CA ASP A 54 9.17 2.71 6.13
C ASP A 54 8.66 3.73 7.15
N LEU A 55 7.35 3.90 7.35
CA LEU A 55 6.82 5.05 8.11
C LEU A 55 7.35 5.16 9.54
N ASP A 56 7.56 4.04 10.24
CA ASP A 56 8.15 4.05 11.59
C ASP A 56 9.66 4.42 11.57
N VAL A 57 10.34 4.25 10.43
CA VAL A 57 11.76 4.58 10.22
C VAL A 57 11.93 6.03 9.78
N VAL A 58 11.13 6.50 8.84
CA VAL A 58 11.22 7.87 8.28
C VAL A 58 10.53 8.90 9.18
N GLY A 59 9.61 8.47 10.04
CA GLY A 59 8.86 9.36 10.93
C GLY A 59 8.06 10.39 10.13
N ASP A 60 8.26 11.66 10.44
CA ASP A 60 7.57 12.77 9.78
C ASP A 60 8.24 13.24 8.47
N ASP A 61 9.36 12.62 8.05
CA ASP A 61 10.07 13.01 6.83
C ASP A 61 9.47 12.35 5.57
N MET A 62 8.39 12.96 5.08
CA MET A 62 7.71 12.52 3.86
C MET A 62 8.53 12.78 2.58
N THR A 63 9.67 13.47 2.64
CA THR A 63 10.52 13.70 1.47
C THR A 63 11.31 12.46 1.06
N VAL A 64 11.43 11.47 1.96
CA VAL A 64 12.12 10.19 1.71
C VAL A 64 11.18 8.99 1.75
N HIS A 65 9.95 9.17 2.24
CA HIS A 65 8.91 8.16 2.23
C HIS A 65 8.68 7.59 0.82
N GLY A 66 8.43 6.30 0.70
CA GLY A 66 8.29 5.62 -0.59
C GLY A 66 9.64 5.22 -1.19
N LYS A 67 10.67 6.07 -1.09
CA LYS A 67 12.05 5.67 -1.45
C LYS A 67 12.58 4.65 -0.46
N VAL A 68 12.49 4.94 0.83
CA VAL A 68 12.93 4.00 1.88
C VAL A 68 12.07 2.74 1.86
N SER A 69 10.74 2.86 1.68
CA SER A 69 9.87 1.69 1.49
C SER A 69 10.27 0.83 0.30
N ALA A 70 10.60 1.42 -0.86
CA ALA A 70 11.02 0.67 -2.03
C ALA A 70 12.33 -0.08 -1.78
N ASP A 71 13.30 0.54 -1.11
CA ASP A 71 14.57 -0.09 -0.75
C ASP A 71 14.36 -1.24 0.24
N MET A 72 13.55 -1.04 1.29
CA MET A 72 13.18 -2.09 2.25
C MET A 72 12.42 -3.24 1.57
N ALA A 73 11.55 -2.94 0.61
CA ALA A 73 10.83 -3.96 -0.15
C ALA A 73 11.79 -4.80 -1.01
N ARG A 74 12.77 -4.17 -1.69
CA ARG A 74 13.81 -4.89 -2.44
C ARG A 74 14.62 -5.81 -1.54
N GLU A 75 15.06 -5.33 -0.39
CA GLU A 75 15.79 -6.14 0.60
C GLU A 75 14.96 -7.34 1.08
N ALA A 76 13.63 -7.19 1.18
CA ALA A 76 12.71 -8.27 1.52
C ALA A 76 12.39 -9.23 0.35
N GLY A 77 12.93 -8.98 -0.85
CA GLY A 77 12.75 -9.82 -2.04
C GLY A 77 11.56 -9.43 -2.93
N ALA A 78 11.13 -8.17 -2.87
CA ALA A 78 10.27 -7.58 -3.90
C ALA A 78 11.05 -7.40 -5.21
N ASN A 79 10.39 -7.58 -6.35
CA ASN A 79 10.96 -7.30 -7.66
C ASN A 79 10.89 -5.80 -7.98
N GLU A 80 11.50 -5.40 -9.10
CA GLU A 80 11.56 -3.99 -9.48
C GLU A 80 10.21 -3.38 -9.85
N ALA A 81 9.26 -4.15 -10.37
CA ALA A 81 7.92 -3.64 -10.65
C ALA A 81 7.20 -3.21 -9.36
N MET A 82 7.23 -4.06 -8.33
CA MET A 82 6.71 -3.71 -7.00
C MET A 82 7.47 -2.54 -6.38
N ALA A 83 8.80 -2.54 -6.44
CA ALA A 83 9.62 -1.47 -5.86
C ALA A 83 9.40 -0.12 -6.57
N HIS A 84 9.19 -0.13 -7.89
CA HIS A 84 8.86 1.07 -8.66
C HIS A 84 7.48 1.63 -8.30
N ALA A 85 6.45 0.77 -8.21
CA ALA A 85 5.13 1.19 -7.77
C ALA A 85 5.18 1.82 -6.36
N ILE A 86 5.91 1.19 -5.44
CA ILE A 86 6.14 1.72 -4.08
C ILE A 86 6.96 3.01 -4.12
N LEU A 87 7.90 3.17 -5.03
CA LEU A 87 8.66 4.42 -5.12
C LEU A 87 7.76 5.58 -5.58
N CYS A 88 6.97 5.37 -6.64
CA CYS A 88 6.18 6.43 -7.26
C CYS A 88 4.80 6.67 -6.59
N HIS A 89 4.41 5.90 -5.58
CA HIS A 89 3.18 6.20 -4.82
C HIS A 89 3.33 7.52 -4.03
N ASN A 90 4.54 7.86 -3.58
CA ASN A 90 4.81 9.18 -3.01
C ASN A 90 5.06 10.21 -4.13
N GLU A 91 4.09 11.11 -4.32
CA GLU A 91 4.19 12.18 -5.33
C GLU A 91 5.34 13.16 -5.09
N MET A 92 5.79 13.35 -3.84
CA MET A 92 6.87 14.28 -3.51
C MET A 92 8.22 13.90 -4.12
N LEU A 93 8.40 12.62 -4.45
CA LEU A 93 9.64 12.12 -5.06
C LEU A 93 9.76 12.46 -6.55
N GLY A 94 8.68 12.94 -7.19
CA GLY A 94 8.70 13.34 -8.60
C GLY A 94 8.96 12.20 -9.59
N VAL A 95 8.81 10.95 -9.17
CA VAL A 95 8.96 9.77 -10.02
C VAL A 95 7.68 9.56 -10.82
N GLU A 96 7.81 9.37 -12.12
CA GLU A 96 6.68 9.20 -13.04
C GLU A 96 6.00 7.83 -12.83
N ARG A 97 4.67 7.80 -12.99
CA ARG A 97 3.86 6.57 -12.93
C ARG A 97 3.67 6.05 -14.35
N GLU A 98 4.42 5.02 -14.71
CA GLU A 98 4.58 4.58 -16.09
C GLU A 98 3.41 3.70 -16.56
N ASN A 99 2.85 2.90 -15.65
CA ASN A 99 1.91 1.84 -16.00
C ASN A 99 0.68 1.79 -15.06
N ASN A 100 -0.19 0.81 -15.27
CA ASN A 100 -1.41 0.65 -14.47
C ASN A 100 -1.12 0.23 -13.02
N PHE A 101 -0.04 -0.50 -12.77
CA PHE A 101 0.35 -0.92 -11.44
C PHE A 101 0.72 0.29 -10.57
N ASP A 102 1.58 1.17 -11.09
CA ASP A 102 1.97 2.41 -10.43
C ASP A 102 0.75 3.29 -10.09
N LYS A 103 -0.12 3.48 -11.08
CA LYS A 103 -1.35 4.29 -10.96
C LYS A 103 -2.34 3.66 -9.97
N ALA A 104 -2.45 2.34 -9.97
CA ALA A 104 -3.32 1.63 -9.05
C ALA A 104 -2.88 1.84 -7.60
N LEU A 105 -1.59 1.70 -7.30
CA LEU A 105 -1.09 1.87 -5.93
C LEU A 105 -1.25 3.30 -5.44
N TYR A 106 -0.90 4.29 -6.26
CA TYR A 106 -1.11 5.71 -5.95
C TYR A 106 -2.58 6.05 -5.65
N CYS A 107 -3.53 5.47 -6.38
CA CYS A 107 -4.95 5.70 -6.14
C CYS A 107 -5.50 4.89 -4.95
N ALA A 108 -5.00 3.67 -4.74
CA ALA A 108 -5.48 2.76 -3.71
C ALA A 108 -5.15 3.28 -2.31
N ASP A 109 -3.96 3.84 -2.12
CA ASP A 109 -3.48 4.36 -0.84
C ASP A 109 -4.46 5.38 -0.20
N PRO A 110 -4.74 6.56 -0.78
CA PRO A 110 -5.69 7.51 -0.17
C PRO A 110 -7.13 7.00 -0.12
N LEU A 111 -7.51 6.06 -1.01
CA LEU A 111 -8.85 5.50 -1.07
C LEU A 111 -9.18 4.66 0.18
N THR A 112 -8.21 3.94 0.76
CA THR A 112 -8.45 3.21 2.03
C THR A 112 -8.88 4.16 3.14
N GLY A 113 -8.25 5.34 3.23
CA GLY A 113 -8.54 6.38 4.20
C GLY A 113 -9.94 6.94 4.01
N LEU A 114 -10.33 7.22 2.76
CA LEU A 114 -11.68 7.66 2.43
C LEU A 114 -12.74 6.62 2.81
N ILE A 115 -12.55 5.34 2.46
CA ILE A 115 -13.47 4.26 2.80
C ILE A 115 -13.60 4.11 4.32
N THR A 116 -12.47 4.16 5.03
CA THR A 116 -12.43 4.06 6.49
C THR A 116 -13.16 5.24 7.13
N ALA A 117 -12.90 6.47 6.67
CA ALA A 117 -13.59 7.66 7.14
C ALA A 117 -15.10 7.58 6.89
N ALA A 118 -15.52 7.17 5.68
CA ALA A 118 -16.93 6.99 5.32
C ALA A 118 -17.65 5.98 6.23
N ALA A 119 -16.97 4.92 6.66
CA ALA A 119 -17.51 4.01 7.66
C ALA A 119 -17.59 4.65 9.05
N LEU A 120 -16.54 5.35 9.48
CA LEU A 120 -16.44 5.89 10.85
C LEU A 120 -17.37 7.07 11.13
N VAL A 121 -17.77 7.85 10.12
CA VAL A 121 -18.76 8.93 10.28
C VAL A 121 -20.19 8.42 10.47
N ARG A 122 -20.45 7.16 10.14
CA ARG A 122 -21.78 6.54 10.33
C ARG A 122 -21.97 6.07 11.77
N PRO A 123 -23.20 6.10 12.32
CA PRO A 123 -23.47 5.64 13.68
C PRO A 123 -23.00 4.21 13.96
N GLU A 124 -23.14 3.32 12.97
CA GLU A 124 -22.82 1.90 13.08
C GLU A 124 -21.32 1.62 13.03
N LYS A 125 -20.51 2.55 12.47
CA LYS A 125 -19.06 2.43 12.29
C LYS A 125 -18.63 1.13 11.57
N LYS A 126 -19.41 0.70 10.58
CA LYS A 126 -19.24 -0.57 9.86
C LYS A 126 -19.22 -0.36 8.35
N LEU A 127 -18.32 -1.07 7.67
CA LEU A 127 -18.18 -1.07 6.20
C LEU A 127 -19.46 -1.52 5.48
N ALA A 128 -20.25 -2.42 6.07
CA ALA A 128 -21.46 -2.96 5.46
C ALA A 128 -22.55 -1.90 5.15
N PHE A 129 -22.44 -0.70 5.73
CA PHE A 129 -23.35 0.41 5.49
C PHE A 129 -22.75 1.51 4.61
N VAL A 130 -21.55 1.30 4.07
CA VAL A 130 -20.96 2.22 3.08
C VAL A 130 -21.54 1.87 1.70
N GLU A 131 -22.16 2.85 1.06
CA GLU A 131 -22.79 2.73 -0.26
C GLU A 131 -21.88 3.36 -1.33
N VAL A 132 -21.95 2.84 -2.57
CA VAL A 132 -21.14 3.25 -3.73
C VAL A 132 -22.05 3.82 -4.82
#